data_AF-A0A0R3XB42-F1
#
_entry.id   AF-A0A0R3XB42-F1
#
_cell.length_a   1.000
_cell.length_b   1.000
_cell.length_c   1.000
_cell.angle_alpha   90.00
_cell.angle_beta   90.00
_cell.angle_gamma   90.00
#
_symmetry.space_group_name_H-M   'P 1'
#
loop_
_entity.id
_entity.type
_entity.pdbx_description
1 polymer ?
#
loop_
_entity_poly.entity_id
_entity_poly.type
_entity_poly.pdbx_seq_one_letter_code
_entity_poly.pdbx_strand_id
1 'polypeptide(L)'
;LEESGVEASSGTNKQVSVHVLDTSDAMSGQFSVHSVLSLQITLNQLALLCLWALARLLNGLASNESRCKEASPTSTSVEFTLNRLLTPHITRKLLDLAQTTKAPEPVANIGILLASPFLLPTSDSGRTLRQLAKLLTTNSATPCFIWDNQCRAQLSGFLDEQVSHLVKRGEVDLDAVKTFEHKTFQGELLVGEIFVRIFNKQPTFPLDNPKSFVIDLLNYLKVELALLPKTSDGLPTTTRRVAHLESALEALCNVVRSYTGVELQCIGHFGILFGILELNGYTDLKLRSIEVLHTVAKNSECLNDIYASNLLVIAVILFRALPIAHLPLLDFFAHVVSLNSLLKELVYAGGLIYLLEAIATSEVPEVRRGSAELLSRCLANPQLGRRIQALLGQFLPSIFPETIRGSPEQFVTLYDSDHFNPELIWNQDCREHLIEAITDMCNRFNRQQEKNHALKWSLPDAYAVSYASAITAALRAHKLIDREGVETGGFPSDSLEVVCVGGVYLQLYVSQAAGRWMLRQPEAFLE
;
A
#
# COMPACT_ATOMS: atom_id res chain seq x y z
N LEU A 1 -22.28 -14.56 -32.88
CA LEU A 1 -20.90 -14.37 -33.39
C LEU A 1 -20.03 -15.61 -33.26
N GLU A 2 -20.53 -16.70 -32.67
CA GLU A 2 -19.98 -18.04 -32.86
C GLU A 2 -20.95 -18.81 -33.77
N GLU A 3 -20.42 -19.36 -34.86
CA GLU A 3 -21.06 -20.46 -35.56
C GLU A 3 -21.02 -21.66 -34.61
N SER A 4 -22.17 -22.08 -34.11
CA SER A 4 -22.31 -23.32 -33.37
C SER A 4 -21.99 -24.48 -34.32
N GLY A 5 -20.86 -25.13 -34.09
CA GLY A 5 -20.54 -26.41 -34.69
C GLY A 5 -21.59 -27.45 -34.32
N VAL A 6 -22.16 -28.09 -35.34
CA VAL A 6 -22.84 -29.38 -35.20
C VAL A 6 -21.95 -30.40 -35.89
N GLU A 7 -21.27 -31.21 -35.09
CA GLU A 7 -20.63 -32.43 -35.54
C GLU A 7 -21.72 -33.36 -36.12
N ALA A 8 -21.64 -33.61 -37.43
CA ALA A 8 -22.30 -34.74 -38.06
C ALA A 8 -21.23 -35.65 -38.65
N SER A 9 -21.11 -36.82 -38.03
CA SER A 9 -20.29 -37.98 -38.38
C SER A 9 -20.09 -38.19 -39.89
N SER A 10 -18.82 -38.28 -40.29
CA SER A 10 -18.40 -38.70 -41.63
C SER A 10 -18.59 -40.20 -41.83
N GLY A 11 -19.35 -40.57 -42.86
CA GLY A 11 -19.47 -41.93 -43.37
C GLY A 11 -19.60 -41.94 -44.90
N THR A 12 -18.45 -42.16 -45.56
CA THR A 12 -18.27 -42.78 -46.90
C THR A 12 -18.77 -42.09 -48.18
N ASN A 13 -17.78 -41.68 -48.99
CA ASN A 13 -17.62 -41.86 -50.45
C ASN A 13 -18.86 -41.96 -51.36
N LYS A 14 -18.96 -41.00 -52.30
CA LYS A 14 -19.00 -41.27 -53.74
C LYS A 14 -18.85 -39.99 -54.59
N GLN A 15 -17.87 -40.01 -55.49
CA GLN A 15 -17.82 -39.16 -56.69
C GLN A 15 -19.08 -39.40 -57.54
N VAL A 16 -19.81 -38.34 -57.89
CA VAL A 16 -20.57 -38.27 -59.16
C VAL A 16 -20.57 -36.82 -59.67
N SER A 17 -20.04 -36.68 -60.88
CA SER A 17 -20.11 -35.55 -61.80
C SER A 17 -21.55 -35.08 -62.06
N VAL A 18 -21.78 -33.76 -62.19
CA VAL A 18 -23.06 -33.24 -62.71
C VAL A 18 -22.81 -32.43 -63.97
N HIS A 19 -23.22 -33.02 -65.08
CA HIS A 19 -23.49 -32.36 -66.36
C HIS A 19 -24.80 -31.54 -66.28
N VAL A 20 -24.89 -30.61 -67.23
CA VAL A 20 -25.87 -29.56 -67.47
C VAL A 20 -27.27 -30.07 -67.91
N LEU A 21 -28.30 -29.24 -67.65
CA LEU A 21 -29.68 -29.13 -68.19
C LEU A 21 -30.89 -29.69 -67.39
N ASP A 22 -31.71 -28.71 -66.95
CA ASP A 22 -33.11 -28.46 -67.36
C ASP A 22 -34.28 -28.52 -66.34
N THR A 23 -34.94 -27.35 -66.28
CA THR A 23 -36.37 -27.04 -66.06
C THR A 23 -37.13 -27.58 -64.84
N SER A 24 -37.60 -26.65 -64.01
CA SER A 24 -39.02 -26.22 -63.90
C SER A 24 -39.45 -25.92 -62.46
N ASP A 25 -40.31 -24.91 -62.36
CA ASP A 25 -40.80 -24.21 -61.18
C ASP A 25 -41.34 -25.08 -60.04
N ALA A 26 -40.92 -24.75 -58.81
CA ALA A 26 -41.77 -24.77 -57.64
C ALA A 26 -41.33 -23.66 -56.67
N MET A 27 -42.03 -22.52 -56.77
CA MET A 27 -41.93 -21.38 -55.87
C MET A 27 -42.36 -21.70 -54.43
N SER A 28 -41.79 -20.93 -53.50
CA SER A 28 -42.21 -20.65 -52.13
C SER A 28 -41.72 -21.61 -51.02
N GLY A 29 -40.68 -21.17 -50.30
CA GLY A 29 -40.28 -21.74 -49.01
C GLY A 29 -38.82 -21.49 -48.61
N GLN A 30 -37.88 -21.41 -49.57
CA GLN A 30 -36.44 -21.34 -49.29
C GLN A 30 -35.82 -19.93 -49.31
N PHE A 31 -36.60 -18.89 -49.64
CA PHE A 31 -36.13 -17.49 -49.66
C PHE A 31 -35.94 -16.84 -48.27
N SER A 32 -36.14 -17.58 -47.18
CA SER A 32 -36.38 -17.02 -45.85
C SER A 32 -35.17 -17.06 -44.88
N VAL A 33 -34.27 -18.04 -45.01
CA VAL A 33 -33.18 -18.22 -44.02
C VAL A 33 -31.83 -17.76 -44.55
N HIS A 34 -31.46 -18.13 -45.80
CA HIS A 34 -30.17 -17.78 -46.38
C HIS A 34 -30.00 -16.28 -46.67
N SER A 35 -31.08 -15.60 -47.06
CA SER A 35 -31.10 -14.15 -47.31
C SER A 35 -30.95 -13.34 -46.02
N VAL A 36 -31.61 -13.78 -44.95
CA VAL A 36 -31.53 -13.18 -43.62
C VAL A 36 -30.15 -13.42 -43.00
N LEU A 37 -29.59 -14.63 -43.17
CA LEU A 37 -28.23 -14.94 -42.72
C LEU A 37 -27.18 -14.07 -43.44
N SER A 38 -27.32 -13.88 -44.76
CA SER A 38 -26.38 -13.05 -45.52
C SER A 38 -26.48 -11.56 -45.16
N LEU A 39 -27.69 -11.06 -44.88
CA LEU A 39 -27.89 -9.69 -44.39
C LEU A 39 -27.24 -9.47 -43.02
N GLN A 40 -27.42 -10.40 -42.08
CA GLN A 40 -26.82 -10.29 -40.74
C GLN A 40 -25.28 -10.35 -40.79
N ILE A 41 -24.71 -11.20 -41.65
CA ILE A 41 -23.25 -11.25 -41.86
C ILE A 41 -22.75 -9.91 -42.40
N THR A 42 -23.45 -9.35 -43.38
CA THR A 42 -23.11 -8.04 -43.96
C THR A 42 -23.17 -6.92 -42.92
N LEU A 43 -24.22 -6.89 -42.10
CA LEU A 43 -24.36 -5.92 -41.00
C LEU A 43 -23.23 -6.06 -39.96
N ASN A 44 -22.87 -7.28 -39.60
CA ASN A 44 -21.76 -7.53 -38.68
C ASN A 44 -20.43 -7.03 -39.26
N GLN A 45 -20.15 -7.30 -40.55
CA GLN A 45 -18.94 -6.82 -41.21
C GLN A 45 -18.91 -5.29 -41.33
N LEU A 46 -20.05 -4.66 -41.62
CA LEU A 46 -20.21 -3.20 -41.60
C LEU A 46 -19.91 -2.63 -40.21
N ALA A 47 -20.42 -3.25 -39.15
CA ALA A 47 -20.14 -2.82 -37.77
C ALA A 47 -18.63 -2.88 -37.45
N LEU A 48 -17.92 -3.92 -37.89
CA LEU A 48 -16.47 -4.01 -37.74
C LEU A 48 -15.74 -2.90 -38.52
N LEU A 49 -16.20 -2.55 -39.73
CA LEU A 49 -15.65 -1.42 -40.49
C LEU A 49 -15.93 -0.08 -39.81
N CYS A 50 -17.10 0.10 -39.19
CA CYS A 50 -17.40 1.29 -38.41
C CYS A 50 -16.44 1.44 -37.21
N LEU A 51 -16.16 0.35 -36.48
CA LEU A 51 -15.17 0.35 -35.40
C LEU A 51 -13.77 0.74 -35.91
N TRP A 52 -13.38 0.21 -37.06
CA TRP A 52 -12.11 0.58 -37.70
C TRP A 52 -12.09 2.06 -38.12
N ALA A 53 -13.18 2.58 -38.69
CA ALA A 53 -13.30 3.97 -39.09
C ALA A 53 -13.18 4.90 -37.88
N LEU A 54 -13.85 4.57 -36.76
CA LEU A 54 -13.74 5.31 -35.51
C LEU A 54 -12.30 5.35 -34.99
N ALA A 55 -11.62 4.19 -34.96
CA ALA A 55 -10.23 4.09 -34.55
C ALA A 55 -9.31 4.98 -35.41
N ARG A 56 -9.49 4.96 -36.74
CA ARG A 56 -8.71 5.80 -37.66
C ARG A 56 -8.96 7.29 -37.48
N LEU A 57 -10.23 7.68 -37.30
CA LEU A 57 -10.60 9.08 -37.06
C LEU A 57 -9.97 9.61 -35.78
N LEU A 58 -10.06 8.83 -34.69
CA LEU A 58 -9.46 9.18 -33.41
C LEU A 58 -7.95 9.41 -33.52
N ASN A 59 -7.24 8.51 -34.21
CA ASN A 59 -5.80 8.61 -34.41
C ASN A 59 -5.38 9.81 -35.28
N GLY A 60 -6.15 10.09 -36.35
CA GLY A 60 -5.94 11.27 -37.17
C GLY A 60 -6.09 12.58 -36.39
N LEU A 61 -7.06 12.63 -35.47
CA LEU A 61 -7.29 13.78 -34.60
C LEU A 61 -6.18 13.93 -33.54
N ALA A 62 -5.78 12.85 -32.87
CA ALA A 62 -4.67 12.87 -31.91
C ALA A 62 -3.32 13.29 -32.55
N SER A 63 -3.08 12.87 -33.80
CA SER A 63 -1.91 13.27 -34.58
C SER A 63 -1.91 14.76 -34.96
N ASN A 64 -3.09 15.37 -35.08
CA ASN A 64 -3.23 16.80 -35.36
C ASN A 64 -3.15 17.66 -34.09
N GLU A 65 -3.73 17.20 -32.98
CA GLU A 65 -3.63 17.88 -31.67
C GLU A 65 -2.17 17.97 -31.20
N SER A 66 -1.36 16.92 -31.39
CA SER A 66 0.07 16.94 -31.07
C SER A 66 0.93 17.88 -31.94
N ARG A 67 0.45 18.26 -33.13
CA ARG A 67 1.12 19.22 -34.03
C ARG A 67 0.73 20.67 -33.72
N CYS A 68 -0.43 20.93 -33.14
CA CYS A 68 -0.90 22.25 -32.76
C CYS A 68 -0.59 22.54 -31.29
N LYS A 69 0.55 23.20 -31.00
CA LYS A 69 0.92 23.66 -29.64
C LYS A 69 0.09 24.85 -29.11
N GLU A 70 -0.93 25.29 -29.85
CA GLU A 70 -1.86 26.37 -29.48
C GLU A 70 -3.30 25.84 -29.36
N ALA A 71 -3.52 24.84 -28.50
CA ALA A 71 -4.88 24.52 -28.07
C ALA A 71 -5.24 25.43 -26.88
N SER A 72 -6.30 26.22 -27.01
CA SER A 72 -6.85 27.00 -25.90
C SER A 72 -7.20 26.07 -24.73
N PRO A 73 -7.19 26.56 -23.47
CA PRO A 73 -7.50 25.76 -22.28
C PRO A 73 -8.97 25.25 -22.21
N THR A 74 -9.76 25.45 -23.26
CA THR A 74 -11.19 25.13 -23.34
C THR A 74 -11.56 24.10 -24.41
N SER A 75 -10.64 23.69 -25.31
CA SER A 75 -10.94 22.62 -26.27
C SER A 75 -10.82 21.26 -25.58
N THR A 76 -11.95 20.65 -25.26
CA THR A 76 -12.02 19.28 -24.74
C THR A 76 -11.59 18.32 -25.84
N SER A 77 -10.50 17.58 -25.65
CA SER A 77 -9.99 16.62 -26.65
C SER A 77 -11.04 15.53 -26.93
N VAL A 78 -11.11 15.06 -28.17
CA VAL A 78 -12.04 13.99 -28.59
C VAL A 78 -11.84 12.71 -27.77
N GLU A 79 -10.62 12.48 -27.29
CA GLU A 79 -10.30 11.37 -26.39
C GLU A 79 -11.06 11.49 -25.05
N PHE A 80 -11.12 12.68 -24.46
CA PHE A 80 -11.86 12.92 -23.22
C PHE A 80 -13.35 12.60 -23.38
N THR A 81 -13.93 13.00 -24.51
CA THR A 81 -15.33 12.74 -24.82
C THR A 81 -15.61 11.24 -25.01
N LEU A 82 -14.72 10.52 -25.70
CA LEU A 82 -14.85 9.06 -25.85
C LEU A 82 -14.67 8.31 -24.53
N ASN A 83 -13.78 8.77 -23.66
CA ASN A 83 -13.59 8.21 -22.33
C ASN A 83 -14.87 8.28 -21.48
N ARG A 84 -15.67 9.33 -21.68
CA ARG A 84 -16.99 9.50 -21.03
C ARG A 84 -18.07 8.60 -21.63
N LEU A 85 -18.13 8.50 -22.96
CA LEU A 85 -19.15 7.72 -23.68
C LEU A 85 -18.93 6.20 -23.60
N LEU A 86 -17.68 5.76 -23.54
CA LEU A 86 -17.32 4.35 -23.50
C LEU A 86 -16.65 4.05 -22.16
N THR A 87 -15.32 4.09 -22.13
CA THR A 87 -14.43 4.05 -20.96
C THR A 87 -13.02 4.35 -21.48
N PRO A 88 -12.07 4.83 -20.65
CA PRO A 88 -10.68 4.99 -21.06
C PRO A 88 -10.08 3.73 -21.70
N HIS A 89 -10.39 2.56 -21.14
CA HIS A 89 -9.91 1.28 -21.64
C HIS A 89 -10.30 0.97 -23.09
N ILE A 90 -11.56 1.27 -23.47
CA ILE A 90 -12.02 1.05 -24.85
C ILE A 90 -11.44 2.11 -25.79
N THR A 91 -11.37 3.37 -25.36
CA THR A 91 -10.77 4.45 -26.16
C THR A 91 -9.32 4.13 -26.50
N ARG A 92 -8.53 3.67 -25.52
CA ARG A 92 -7.15 3.23 -25.78
C ARG A 92 -7.10 2.05 -26.74
N LYS A 93 -7.92 1.00 -26.54
CA LYS A 93 -7.96 -0.13 -27.48
C LYS A 93 -8.32 0.28 -28.91
N LEU A 94 -9.18 1.30 -29.09
CA LEU A 94 -9.46 1.88 -30.40
C LEU A 94 -8.24 2.62 -30.96
N LEU A 95 -7.51 3.39 -30.13
CA LEU A 95 -6.30 4.08 -30.55
C LEU A 95 -5.20 3.09 -30.97
N ASP A 96 -4.96 2.06 -30.14
CA ASP A 96 -4.00 0.98 -30.38
C ASP A 96 -4.32 0.22 -31.67
N LEU A 97 -5.61 -0.05 -31.93
CA LEU A 97 -6.06 -0.71 -33.15
C LEU A 97 -5.58 0.06 -34.39
N ALA A 98 -5.76 1.39 -34.42
CA ALA A 98 -5.34 2.22 -35.55
C ALA A 98 -3.81 2.34 -35.72
N GLN A 99 -3.05 2.21 -34.63
CA GLN A 99 -1.58 2.27 -34.68
C GLN A 99 -0.95 0.94 -35.09
N THR A 100 -1.52 -0.17 -34.65
CA THR A 100 -0.92 -1.50 -34.78
C THR A 100 -1.33 -2.24 -36.04
N THR A 101 -2.50 -1.92 -36.61
CA THR A 101 -3.01 -2.65 -37.78
C THR A 101 -2.81 -1.87 -39.07
N LYS A 102 -2.32 -2.56 -40.11
CA LYS A 102 -2.17 -1.98 -41.44
C LYS A 102 -3.55 -1.66 -42.01
N ALA A 103 -3.71 -0.44 -42.49
CA ALA A 103 -4.95 -0.03 -43.12
C ALA A 103 -5.30 -0.90 -44.34
N PRO A 104 -6.60 -1.20 -44.55
CA PRO A 104 -7.03 -1.87 -45.77
C PRO A 104 -6.74 -0.97 -46.99
N GLU A 105 -6.48 -1.60 -48.12
CA GLU A 105 -6.25 -0.88 -49.37
C GLU A 105 -7.51 -0.10 -49.77
N PRO A 106 -7.37 1.15 -50.27
CA PRO A 106 -8.51 1.92 -50.74
C PRO A 106 -9.20 1.21 -51.90
N VAL A 107 -10.49 0.96 -51.79
CA VAL A 107 -11.31 0.33 -52.84
C VAL A 107 -12.49 1.22 -53.21
N ALA A 108 -12.89 1.18 -54.49
CA ALA A 108 -13.98 2.01 -55.02
C ALA A 108 -15.39 1.57 -54.54
N ASN A 109 -15.53 0.34 -54.03
CA ASN A 109 -16.80 -0.23 -53.61
C ASN A 109 -16.68 -0.90 -52.24
N ILE A 110 -17.58 -0.57 -51.31
CA ILE A 110 -17.62 -1.13 -49.96
C ILE A 110 -17.83 -2.65 -49.96
N GLY A 111 -18.51 -3.22 -50.96
CA GLY A 111 -18.67 -4.67 -51.10
C GLY A 111 -17.34 -5.43 -51.22
N ILE A 112 -16.35 -4.82 -51.88
CA ILE A 112 -14.99 -5.38 -51.98
C ILE A 112 -14.30 -5.32 -50.62
N LEU A 113 -14.53 -4.25 -49.86
CA LEU A 113 -13.97 -4.08 -48.52
C LEU A 113 -14.59 -5.06 -47.50
N LEU A 114 -15.89 -5.34 -47.63
CA LEU A 114 -16.60 -6.31 -46.79
C LEU A 114 -16.10 -7.75 -47.00
N ALA A 115 -15.69 -8.07 -48.23
CA ALA A 115 -15.06 -9.34 -48.58
C ALA A 115 -13.52 -9.35 -48.36
N SER A 116 -12.94 -8.26 -47.85
CA SER A 116 -11.49 -8.11 -47.72
C SER A 116 -10.88 -9.07 -46.68
N PRO A 117 -9.64 -9.54 -46.90
CA PRO A 117 -8.86 -10.25 -45.88
C PRO A 117 -8.72 -9.49 -44.57
N PHE A 118 -8.86 -8.16 -44.59
CA PHE A 118 -8.79 -7.30 -43.41
C PHE A 118 -9.85 -7.65 -42.33
N LEU A 119 -11.03 -8.14 -42.75
CA LEU A 119 -12.12 -8.48 -41.84
C LEU A 119 -12.19 -9.98 -41.52
N LEU A 120 -11.37 -10.81 -42.17
CA LEU A 120 -11.38 -12.25 -41.98
C LEU A 120 -11.04 -12.61 -40.52
N PRO A 121 -11.72 -13.57 -39.88
CA PRO A 121 -11.45 -13.98 -38.50
C PRO A 121 -10.03 -14.47 -38.24
N THR A 122 -9.31 -14.90 -39.29
CA THR A 122 -7.93 -15.38 -39.20
C THR A 122 -6.90 -14.25 -39.22
N SER A 123 -7.23 -13.11 -39.83
CA SER A 123 -6.37 -11.93 -39.87
C SER A 123 -6.21 -11.30 -38.49
N ASP A 124 -5.06 -10.68 -38.22
CA ASP A 124 -4.81 -10.00 -36.95
C ASP A 124 -5.79 -8.83 -36.75
N SER A 125 -6.06 -8.04 -37.80
CA SER A 125 -7.04 -6.96 -37.79
C SER A 125 -8.45 -7.46 -37.50
N GLY A 126 -8.87 -8.53 -38.17
CA GLY A 126 -10.19 -9.14 -37.98
C GLY A 126 -10.36 -9.73 -36.58
N ARG A 127 -9.31 -10.34 -36.00
CA ARG A 127 -9.33 -10.82 -34.60
C ARG A 127 -9.50 -9.68 -33.62
N THR A 128 -8.68 -8.63 -33.73
CA THR A 128 -8.74 -7.48 -32.81
C THR A 128 -10.07 -6.75 -32.88
N LEU A 129 -10.60 -6.51 -34.10
CA LEU A 129 -11.90 -5.89 -34.31
C LEU A 129 -13.03 -6.71 -33.67
N ARG A 130 -13.01 -8.03 -33.82
CA ARG A 130 -14.01 -8.93 -33.21
C ARG A 130 -13.88 -8.98 -31.70
N GLN A 131 -12.66 -8.94 -31.15
CA GLN A 131 -12.44 -8.88 -29.71
C GLN A 131 -13.01 -7.58 -29.12
N LEU A 132 -12.79 -6.44 -29.77
CA LEU A 132 -13.34 -5.16 -29.35
C LEU A 132 -14.86 -5.11 -29.48
N ALA A 133 -15.42 -5.64 -30.58
CA ALA A 133 -16.86 -5.80 -30.74
C ALA A 133 -17.46 -6.72 -29.66
N LYS A 134 -16.76 -7.78 -29.27
CA LYS A 134 -17.16 -8.67 -28.17
C LYS A 134 -17.18 -7.91 -26.84
N LEU A 135 -16.16 -7.10 -26.54
CA LEU A 135 -16.16 -6.27 -25.33
C LEU A 135 -17.36 -5.32 -25.29
N LEU A 136 -17.66 -4.66 -26.42
CA LEU A 136 -18.79 -3.72 -26.51
C LEU A 136 -20.16 -4.39 -26.42
N THR A 137 -20.27 -5.70 -26.71
CA THR A 137 -21.56 -6.42 -26.76
C THR A 137 -21.77 -7.39 -25.61
N THR A 138 -20.75 -7.69 -24.81
CA THR A 138 -20.84 -8.60 -23.65
C THR A 138 -20.93 -7.83 -22.34
N ASN A 139 -21.54 -8.43 -21.32
CA ASN A 139 -21.48 -7.89 -19.96
C ASN A 139 -20.08 -8.13 -19.38
N SER A 140 -19.50 -7.10 -18.78
CA SER A 140 -18.21 -7.16 -18.11
C SER A 140 -18.20 -6.29 -16.86
N ALA A 141 -17.56 -6.81 -15.81
CA ALA A 141 -17.29 -6.10 -14.57
C ALA A 141 -15.89 -6.49 -14.09
N THR A 142 -14.89 -5.84 -14.68
CA THR A 142 -13.47 -6.04 -14.40
C THR A 142 -12.83 -4.74 -13.92
N PRO A 143 -11.65 -4.77 -13.28
CA PRO A 143 -10.96 -3.55 -12.87
C PRO A 143 -10.76 -2.53 -13.97
N CYS A 144 -10.61 -2.93 -15.24
CA CYS A 144 -10.41 -2.00 -16.35
C CYS A 144 -11.70 -1.64 -17.10
N PHE A 145 -12.80 -2.39 -16.89
CA PHE A 145 -13.98 -2.27 -17.74
C PHE A 145 -15.26 -2.68 -17.01
N ILE A 146 -16.15 -1.71 -16.83
CA ILE A 146 -17.54 -1.91 -16.37
C ILE A 146 -18.46 -1.61 -17.55
N TRP A 147 -19.11 -2.64 -18.06
CA TRP A 147 -19.97 -2.51 -19.23
C TRP A 147 -21.08 -3.54 -19.21
N ASP A 148 -22.32 -3.10 -19.06
CA ASP A 148 -23.48 -3.99 -19.00
C ASP A 148 -24.58 -3.56 -19.99
N ASN A 149 -25.70 -4.27 -19.95
CA ASN A 149 -26.88 -3.93 -20.75
C ASN A 149 -27.39 -2.51 -20.45
N GLN A 150 -27.22 -2.02 -19.21
CA GLN A 150 -27.65 -0.68 -18.83
C GLN A 150 -26.73 0.39 -19.43
N CYS A 151 -25.41 0.20 -19.42
CA CYS A 151 -24.45 1.09 -20.10
C CYS A 151 -24.77 1.19 -21.60
N ARG A 152 -25.00 0.06 -22.26
CA ARG A 152 -25.38 0.03 -23.68
C ARG A 152 -26.68 0.76 -23.96
N ALA A 153 -27.72 0.50 -23.18
CA ALA A 153 -29.02 1.16 -23.35
C ALA A 153 -28.92 2.68 -23.14
N GLN A 154 -28.14 3.13 -22.15
CA GLN A 154 -27.90 4.55 -21.89
C GLN A 154 -27.16 5.21 -23.04
N LEU A 155 -26.08 4.59 -23.54
CA LEU A 155 -25.33 5.13 -24.67
C LEU A 155 -26.18 5.17 -25.94
N SER A 156 -26.91 4.09 -26.25
CA SER A 156 -27.80 4.05 -27.43
C SER A 156 -28.88 5.13 -27.36
N GLY A 157 -29.56 5.27 -26.21
CA GLY A 157 -30.57 6.31 -26.04
C GLY A 157 -30.00 7.73 -26.18
N PHE A 158 -28.80 7.97 -25.63
CA PHE A 158 -28.11 9.25 -25.78
C PHE A 158 -27.74 9.53 -27.25
N LEU A 159 -27.18 8.54 -27.96
CA LEU A 159 -26.81 8.69 -29.37
C LEU A 159 -28.04 8.89 -30.26
N ASP A 160 -29.15 8.19 -30.01
CA ASP A 160 -30.41 8.38 -30.76
C ASP A 160 -30.97 9.80 -30.61
N GLU A 161 -30.86 10.37 -29.40
CA GLU A 161 -31.22 11.76 -29.13
C GLU A 161 -30.32 12.74 -29.88
N GLN A 162 -28.99 12.55 -29.83
CA GLN A 162 -28.02 13.41 -30.54
C GLN A 162 -28.18 13.32 -32.06
N VAL A 163 -28.41 12.12 -32.62
CA VAL A 163 -28.68 11.93 -34.05
C VAL A 163 -30.00 12.61 -34.43
N SER A 164 -31.04 12.49 -33.61
CA SER A 164 -32.31 13.17 -33.83
C SER A 164 -32.17 14.69 -33.81
N HIS A 165 -31.35 15.23 -32.92
CA HIS A 165 -31.02 16.66 -32.87
C HIS A 165 -30.26 17.11 -34.12
N LEU A 166 -29.25 16.36 -34.54
CA LEU A 166 -28.49 16.65 -35.75
C LEU A 166 -29.38 16.65 -37.00
N VAL A 167 -30.29 15.68 -37.13
CA VAL A 167 -31.21 15.60 -38.27
C VAL A 167 -32.23 16.74 -38.27
N LYS A 168 -32.74 17.15 -37.09
CA LYS A 168 -33.79 18.18 -36.98
C LYS A 168 -33.27 19.60 -36.98
N ARG A 169 -32.11 19.84 -36.37
CA ARG A 169 -31.56 21.19 -36.10
C ARG A 169 -30.23 21.46 -36.79
N GLY A 170 -29.55 20.44 -37.31
CA GLY A 170 -28.23 20.57 -37.95
C GLY A 170 -27.06 20.68 -36.98
N GLU A 171 -27.30 20.60 -35.67
CA GLU A 171 -26.29 20.79 -34.62
C GLU A 171 -26.30 19.63 -33.60
N VAL A 172 -25.12 19.32 -33.06
CA VAL A 172 -24.92 18.35 -31.96
C VAL A 172 -24.70 19.13 -30.66
N ASP A 173 -25.34 18.70 -29.58
CA ASP A 173 -25.13 19.31 -28.26
C ASP A 173 -23.85 18.77 -27.63
N LEU A 174 -22.73 19.43 -27.93
CA LEU A 174 -21.41 19.04 -27.43
C LEU A 174 -21.31 19.13 -25.90
N ASP A 175 -22.10 19.98 -25.25
CA ASP A 175 -22.07 20.14 -23.79
C ASP A 175 -22.81 18.97 -23.11
N ALA A 176 -23.88 18.46 -23.72
CA ALA A 176 -24.50 17.21 -23.31
C ALA A 176 -23.53 16.03 -23.42
N VAL A 177 -22.68 15.98 -24.46
CA VAL A 177 -21.67 14.90 -24.58
C VAL A 177 -20.59 15.02 -23.51
N LYS A 178 -20.14 16.24 -23.18
CA LYS A 178 -19.11 16.46 -22.15
C LYS A 178 -19.58 16.09 -20.75
N THR A 179 -20.87 16.26 -20.48
CA THR A 179 -21.49 16.02 -19.17
C THR A 179 -22.06 14.60 -19.02
N PHE A 180 -22.07 13.82 -20.10
CA PHE A 180 -22.53 12.44 -20.07
C PHE A 180 -21.71 11.58 -19.11
N GLU A 181 -22.40 10.88 -18.21
CA GLU A 181 -21.81 9.93 -17.28
C GLU A 181 -22.76 8.73 -17.12
N HIS A 182 -22.20 7.53 -17.25
CA HIS A 182 -22.96 6.31 -17.03
C HIS A 182 -23.35 6.16 -15.55
N LYS A 183 -24.64 5.93 -15.30
CA LYS A 183 -25.14 5.74 -13.92
C LYS A 183 -24.53 4.51 -13.24
N THR A 184 -24.17 3.49 -14.03
CA THR A 184 -23.65 2.19 -13.54
C THR A 184 -22.35 2.35 -12.75
N PHE A 185 -21.49 3.29 -13.13
CA PHE A 185 -20.24 3.58 -12.45
C PHE A 185 -20.12 5.05 -12.03
N GLN A 186 -21.26 5.73 -11.92
CA GLN A 186 -21.31 7.09 -11.45
C GLN A 186 -20.76 7.14 -10.03
N GLY A 187 -19.71 7.92 -9.89
CA GLY A 187 -19.05 8.11 -8.64
C GLY A 187 -18.11 6.99 -8.18
N GLU A 188 -17.80 6.02 -9.04
CA GLU A 188 -16.64 5.17 -8.83
C GLU A 188 -15.34 5.98 -8.86
N LEU A 189 -14.33 5.48 -8.15
CA LEU A 189 -12.97 6.02 -8.26
C LEU A 189 -12.27 5.35 -9.45
N LEU A 190 -12.08 6.13 -10.52
CA LEU A 190 -11.31 5.74 -11.70
C LEU A 190 -9.96 6.47 -11.68
N VAL A 191 -8.87 5.72 -11.57
CA VAL A 191 -7.49 6.25 -11.63
C VAL A 191 -6.78 5.60 -12.80
N GLY A 192 -6.30 6.42 -13.75
CA GLY A 192 -5.90 5.94 -15.06
C GLY A 192 -7.08 5.26 -15.77
N GLU A 193 -6.94 3.97 -16.09
CA GLU A 193 -8.01 3.15 -16.68
C GLU A 193 -8.69 2.21 -15.67
N ILE A 194 -8.34 2.30 -14.38
CA ILE A 194 -8.65 1.27 -13.40
C ILE A 194 -9.67 1.76 -12.37
N PHE A 195 -10.78 1.03 -12.27
CA PHE A 195 -11.80 1.16 -11.24
C PHE A 195 -11.24 0.58 -9.93
N VAL A 196 -10.72 1.47 -9.09
CA VAL A 196 -9.93 1.16 -7.89
C VAL A 196 -10.66 0.20 -6.94
N ARG A 197 -11.96 0.42 -6.73
CA ARG A 197 -12.78 -0.43 -5.85
C ARG A 197 -12.88 -1.87 -6.35
N ILE A 198 -13.00 -2.08 -7.67
CA ILE A 198 -13.07 -3.42 -8.26
C ILE A 198 -11.69 -4.08 -8.20
N PHE A 199 -10.63 -3.31 -8.48
CA PHE A 199 -9.26 -3.79 -8.34
C PHE A 199 -8.95 -4.27 -6.91
N ASN A 200 -9.32 -3.52 -5.88
CA ASN A 200 -9.09 -3.94 -4.49
C ASN A 200 -9.85 -5.22 -4.11
N LYS A 201 -11.00 -5.49 -4.74
CA LYS A 201 -11.72 -6.76 -4.57
C LYS A 201 -11.09 -7.92 -5.34
N GLN A 202 -10.28 -7.62 -6.35
CA GLN A 202 -9.64 -8.60 -7.24
C GLN A 202 -8.16 -8.23 -7.45
N PRO A 203 -7.33 -8.21 -6.38
CA PRO A 203 -5.96 -7.69 -6.44
C PRO A 203 -4.99 -8.53 -7.30
N THR A 204 -5.41 -9.76 -7.63
CA THR A 204 -4.69 -10.68 -8.53
C THR A 204 -5.02 -10.47 -10.01
N PHE A 205 -5.90 -9.51 -10.34
CA PHE A 205 -6.25 -9.23 -11.72
C PHE A 205 -5.01 -8.73 -12.50
N PRO A 206 -4.71 -9.32 -13.68
CA PRO A 206 -3.57 -8.95 -14.49
C PRO A 206 -3.76 -7.55 -15.10
N LEU A 207 -2.85 -6.63 -14.79
CA LEU A 207 -2.83 -5.27 -15.32
C LEU A 207 -1.89 -5.18 -16.51
N ASP A 208 -2.32 -4.50 -17.58
CA ASP A 208 -1.48 -4.27 -18.77
C ASP A 208 -0.22 -3.46 -18.42
N ASN A 209 -0.37 -2.37 -17.65
CA ASN A 209 0.70 -1.41 -17.31
C ASN A 209 0.72 -1.08 -15.80
N PRO A 210 1.15 -2.00 -14.92
CA PRO A 210 1.10 -1.80 -13.47
C PRO A 210 1.98 -0.63 -12.98
N LYS A 211 3.10 -0.36 -13.67
CA LYS A 211 3.97 0.80 -13.37
C LYS A 211 3.26 2.13 -13.57
N SER A 212 2.55 2.29 -14.69
CA SER A 212 1.76 3.50 -14.96
C SER A 212 0.69 3.69 -13.90
N PHE A 213 0.00 2.61 -13.52
CA PHE A 213 -1.04 2.68 -12.51
C PHE A 213 -0.53 3.18 -11.15
N VAL A 214 0.67 2.77 -10.73
CA VAL A 214 1.29 3.33 -9.51
C VAL A 214 1.54 4.83 -9.62
N ILE A 215 2.09 5.29 -10.75
CA ILE A 215 2.32 6.72 -10.98
C ILE A 215 0.98 7.49 -10.94
N ASP A 216 -0.06 6.96 -11.59
CA ASP A 216 -1.39 7.56 -11.60
C ASP A 216 -2.00 7.64 -10.19
N LEU A 217 -1.85 6.58 -9.37
CA LEU A 217 -2.26 6.57 -7.96
C LEU A 217 -1.50 7.60 -7.14
N LEU A 218 -0.18 7.70 -7.27
CA LEU A 218 0.64 8.67 -6.54
C LEU A 218 0.27 10.11 -6.93
N ASN A 219 0.04 10.37 -8.21
CA ASN A 219 -0.42 11.67 -8.70
C ASN A 219 -1.82 12.01 -8.16
N TYR A 220 -2.74 11.05 -8.18
CA TYR A 220 -4.07 11.20 -7.60
C TYR A 220 -4.00 11.55 -6.11
N LEU A 221 -3.22 10.79 -5.32
CA LEU A 221 -3.01 11.05 -3.89
C LEU A 221 -2.44 12.46 -3.67
N LYS A 222 -1.41 12.86 -4.42
CA LYS A 222 -0.80 14.19 -4.31
C LYS A 222 -1.81 15.32 -4.50
N VAL A 223 -2.69 15.20 -5.49
CA VAL A 223 -3.71 16.22 -5.81
C VAL A 223 -4.81 16.24 -4.75
N GLU A 224 -5.40 15.08 -4.43
CA GLU A 224 -6.57 15.02 -3.54
C GLU A 224 -6.23 15.29 -2.07
N LEU A 225 -5.02 14.96 -1.61
CA LEU A 225 -4.57 15.29 -0.25
C LEU A 225 -4.50 16.81 -0.03
N ALA A 226 -4.09 17.57 -1.04
CA ALA A 226 -4.04 19.04 -0.95
C ALA A 226 -5.45 19.67 -0.85
N LEU A 227 -6.48 18.93 -1.25
CA LEU A 227 -7.88 19.36 -1.22
C LEU A 227 -8.61 18.91 0.05
N LEU A 228 -7.95 18.17 0.96
CA LEU A 228 -8.58 17.82 2.22
C LEU A 228 -8.88 19.10 3.03
N PRO A 229 -10.09 19.20 3.61
CA PRO A 229 -10.44 20.35 4.43
C PRO A 229 -9.51 20.40 5.64
N LYS A 230 -8.91 21.57 5.88
CA LYS A 230 -8.17 21.83 7.11
C LYS A 230 -9.19 22.01 8.23
N THR A 231 -9.46 20.95 8.98
CA THR A 231 -10.41 21.02 10.09
C THR A 231 -9.78 21.78 11.27
N SER A 232 -10.40 22.90 11.66
CA SER A 232 -10.02 23.69 12.84
C SER A 232 -10.27 22.91 14.15
N ASP A 233 -11.21 21.97 14.11
CA ASP A 233 -11.76 21.30 15.29
C ASP A 233 -11.09 19.94 15.54
N GLY A 234 -10.09 19.56 14.74
CA GLY A 234 -9.34 18.31 14.86
C GLY A 234 -10.12 17.03 14.53
N LEU A 235 -11.42 17.13 14.22
CA LEU A 235 -12.27 16.00 13.85
C LEU A 235 -12.13 15.65 12.36
N PRO A 236 -11.95 14.37 12.01
CA PRO A 236 -11.91 13.95 10.62
C PRO A 236 -13.30 14.10 9.98
N THR A 237 -13.39 14.79 8.85
CA THR A 237 -14.61 14.76 8.04
C THR A 237 -14.60 13.51 7.18
N THR A 238 -15.41 12.52 7.52
CA THR A 238 -15.65 11.36 6.64
C THR A 238 -16.37 11.85 5.39
N THR A 239 -15.62 11.93 4.30
CA THR A 239 -16.14 12.35 3.00
C THR A 239 -15.84 11.27 1.99
N ARG A 240 -16.55 11.31 0.86
CA ARG A 240 -16.26 10.43 -0.28
C ARG A 240 -14.80 10.54 -0.75
N ARG A 241 -14.19 11.73 -0.62
CA ARG A 241 -12.76 11.96 -0.89
C ARG A 241 -11.86 11.12 0.02
N VAL A 242 -12.14 11.06 1.32
CA VAL A 242 -11.37 10.26 2.28
C VAL A 242 -11.47 8.77 1.93
N ALA A 243 -12.68 8.26 1.68
CA ALA A 243 -12.88 6.86 1.27
C ALA A 243 -12.15 6.54 -0.06
N HIS A 244 -12.10 7.47 -1.00
CA HIS A 244 -11.35 7.32 -2.23
C HIS A 244 -9.82 7.33 -2.01
N LEU A 245 -9.31 8.18 -1.12
CA LEU A 245 -7.89 8.20 -0.74
C LEU A 245 -7.48 6.88 -0.08
N GLU A 246 -8.30 6.36 0.84
CA GLU A 246 -8.09 5.06 1.47
C GLU A 246 -8.08 3.93 0.44
N SER A 247 -9.06 3.94 -0.48
CA SER A 247 -9.13 2.95 -1.57
C SER A 247 -7.91 3.03 -2.50
N ALA A 248 -7.40 4.23 -2.78
CA ALA A 248 -6.23 4.45 -3.61
C ALA A 248 -4.93 3.95 -2.92
N LEU A 249 -4.77 4.16 -1.61
CA LEU A 249 -3.65 3.60 -0.85
C LEU A 249 -3.70 2.08 -0.78
N GLU A 250 -4.88 1.51 -0.59
CA GLU A 250 -5.08 0.06 -0.64
C GLU A 250 -4.74 -0.52 -2.02
N ALA A 251 -5.13 0.16 -3.10
CA ALA A 251 -4.77 -0.24 -4.46
C ALA A 251 -3.26 -0.13 -4.72
N LEU A 252 -2.61 0.94 -4.22
CA LEU A 252 -1.17 1.11 -4.28
C LEU A 252 -0.44 -0.02 -3.55
N CYS A 253 -0.92 -0.40 -2.36
CA CYS A 253 -0.39 -1.53 -1.62
C CYS A 253 -0.55 -2.85 -2.40
N ASN A 254 -1.75 -3.10 -2.94
CA ASN A 254 -2.07 -4.32 -3.69
C ASN A 254 -1.23 -4.46 -4.97
N VAL A 255 -1.09 -3.40 -5.77
CA VAL A 255 -0.28 -3.47 -7.00
C VAL A 255 1.20 -3.69 -6.69
N VAL A 256 1.74 -3.07 -5.64
CA VAL A 256 3.13 -3.31 -5.23
C VAL A 256 3.33 -4.74 -4.74
N ARG A 257 2.37 -5.31 -3.99
CA ARG A 257 2.43 -6.71 -3.54
C ARG A 257 2.34 -7.72 -4.70
N SER A 258 1.55 -7.42 -5.72
CA SER A 258 1.29 -8.32 -6.84
C SER A 258 2.37 -8.28 -7.92
N TYR A 259 3.12 -7.18 -8.07
CA TYR A 259 4.10 -7.00 -9.14
C TYR A 259 5.47 -6.57 -8.60
N THR A 260 6.41 -7.51 -8.56
CA THR A 260 7.80 -7.24 -8.12
C THR A 260 8.48 -6.17 -8.98
N GLY A 261 9.17 -5.23 -8.34
CA GLY A 261 9.90 -4.14 -8.99
C GLY A 261 9.02 -2.93 -9.34
N VAL A 262 7.71 -3.00 -9.11
CA VAL A 262 6.80 -1.85 -9.30
C VAL A 262 6.94 -0.84 -8.15
N GLU A 263 7.38 -1.28 -6.96
CA GLU A 263 7.69 -0.41 -5.82
C GLU A 263 8.70 0.70 -6.16
N LEU A 264 9.57 0.50 -7.16
CA LEU A 264 10.53 1.49 -7.62
C LEU A 264 9.85 2.76 -8.17
N GLN A 265 8.58 2.68 -8.59
CA GLN A 265 7.81 3.85 -9.01
C GLN A 265 7.43 4.77 -7.83
N CYS A 266 7.59 4.32 -6.58
CA CYS A 266 7.38 5.15 -5.38
C CYS A 266 8.59 6.03 -5.04
N ILE A 267 9.75 5.80 -5.65
CA ILE A 267 10.96 6.62 -5.46
C ILE A 267 10.68 8.06 -5.90
N GLY A 268 11.07 9.03 -5.08
CA GLY A 268 10.76 10.45 -5.26
C GLY A 268 9.37 10.88 -4.77
N HIS A 269 8.54 9.94 -4.30
CA HIS A 269 7.16 10.19 -3.89
C HIS A 269 6.88 9.91 -2.40
N PHE A 270 7.87 9.49 -1.61
CA PHE A 270 7.68 9.20 -0.18
C PHE A 270 7.19 10.39 0.64
N GLY A 271 7.46 11.63 0.22
CA GLY A 271 6.91 12.83 0.85
C GLY A 271 5.37 12.84 0.90
N ILE A 272 4.70 12.19 -0.07
CA ILE A 272 3.24 12.03 -0.06
C ILE A 272 2.83 11.09 1.09
N LEU A 273 3.47 9.94 1.20
CA LEU A 273 3.14 8.91 2.19
C LEU A 273 3.43 9.37 3.61
N PHE A 274 4.59 9.98 3.85
CA PHE A 274 4.93 10.57 5.15
C PHE A 274 4.06 11.78 5.48
N GLY A 275 3.67 12.60 4.49
CA GLY A 275 2.73 13.70 4.70
C GLY A 275 1.35 13.24 5.20
N ILE A 276 0.89 12.05 4.78
CA ILE A 276 -0.34 11.44 5.32
C ILE A 276 -0.20 11.14 6.81
N LEU A 277 0.98 10.72 7.26
CA LEU A 277 1.24 10.38 8.67
C LEU A 277 1.12 11.60 9.61
N GLU A 278 1.33 12.80 9.10
CA GLU A 278 1.20 14.06 9.84
C GLU A 278 -0.26 14.54 9.97
N LEU A 279 -1.20 13.98 9.21
CA LEU A 279 -2.59 14.44 9.21
C LEU A 279 -3.28 14.19 10.55
N ASN A 280 -3.94 15.19 11.13
CA ASN A 280 -4.66 15.02 12.39
C ASN A 280 -6.04 14.38 12.17
N GLY A 281 -6.39 13.39 13.00
CA GLY A 281 -7.72 12.73 12.98
C GLY A 281 -7.91 11.65 11.91
N TYR A 282 -7.04 11.55 10.90
CA TYR A 282 -7.19 10.58 9.80
C TYR A 282 -6.50 9.23 10.06
N THR A 283 -6.90 8.54 11.13
CA THR A 283 -6.26 7.29 11.59
C THR A 283 -6.17 6.22 10.49
N ASP A 284 -7.25 5.96 9.77
CA ASP A 284 -7.29 4.91 8.74
C ASP A 284 -6.35 5.22 7.57
N LEU A 285 -6.28 6.48 7.14
CA LEU A 285 -5.30 6.92 6.13
C LEU A 285 -3.86 6.71 6.61
N LYS A 286 -3.55 6.99 7.89
CA LYS A 286 -2.22 6.72 8.45
C LYS A 286 -1.89 5.24 8.40
N LEU A 287 -2.80 4.38 8.84
CA LEU A 287 -2.62 2.92 8.83
C LEU A 287 -2.37 2.40 7.40
N ARG A 288 -3.16 2.86 6.42
CA ARG A 288 -2.96 2.49 5.01
C ARG A 288 -1.64 3.01 4.44
N SER A 289 -1.21 4.22 4.81
CA SER A 289 0.08 4.76 4.40
C SER A 289 1.24 3.96 5.00
N ILE A 290 1.18 3.57 6.27
CA ILE A 290 2.18 2.70 6.91
C ILE A 290 2.21 1.33 6.23
N GLU A 291 1.07 0.78 5.83
CA GLU A 291 1.00 -0.49 5.09
C GLU A 291 1.72 -0.42 3.73
N VAL A 292 1.56 0.68 3.00
CA VAL A 292 2.31 0.95 1.77
C VAL A 292 3.80 1.09 2.06
N LEU A 293 4.18 1.88 3.06
CA LEU A 293 5.58 2.09 3.49
C LEU A 293 6.25 0.77 3.90
N HIS A 294 5.57 -0.10 4.65
CA HIS A 294 6.06 -1.43 4.98
C HIS A 294 6.29 -2.26 3.70
N THR A 295 5.34 -2.23 2.77
CA THR A 295 5.43 -3.06 1.56
C THR A 295 6.62 -2.65 0.69
N VAL A 296 6.84 -1.34 0.48
CA VAL A 296 7.96 -0.80 -0.32
C VAL A 296 9.31 -0.88 0.40
N ALA A 297 9.34 -0.83 1.74
CA ALA A 297 10.57 -0.93 2.54
C ALA A 297 11.31 -2.27 2.42
N LYS A 298 10.67 -3.28 1.82
CA LYS A 298 11.32 -4.56 1.46
C LYS A 298 12.40 -4.40 0.40
N ASN A 299 12.37 -3.31 -0.38
CA ASN A 299 13.33 -3.00 -1.42
C ASN A 299 14.38 -1.99 -0.90
N SER A 300 15.67 -2.28 -1.09
CA SER A 300 16.77 -1.44 -0.59
C SER A 300 16.88 -0.09 -1.31
N GLU A 301 16.51 0.01 -2.59
CA GLU A 301 16.47 1.28 -3.31
C GLU A 301 15.42 2.22 -2.73
N CYS A 302 14.24 1.68 -2.40
CA CYS A 302 13.20 2.41 -1.70
C CYS A 302 13.67 2.87 -0.31
N LEU A 303 14.38 2.02 0.45
CA LEU A 303 14.95 2.43 1.75
C LEU A 303 15.96 3.58 1.61
N ASN A 304 16.81 3.58 0.58
CA ASN A 304 17.75 4.67 0.33
C ASN A 304 17.05 5.99 0.02
N ASP A 305 15.95 5.96 -0.74
CA ASP A 305 15.15 7.15 -1.03
C ASP A 305 14.32 7.62 0.18
N ILE A 306 13.80 6.69 0.99
CA ILE A 306 13.20 7.01 2.30
C ILE A 306 14.22 7.75 3.18
N TYR A 307 15.47 7.28 3.24
CA TYR A 307 16.53 7.99 3.95
C TYR A 307 16.79 9.38 3.36
N ALA A 308 16.86 9.50 2.03
CA ALA A 308 17.05 10.79 1.36
C ALA A 308 15.92 11.80 1.64
N SER A 309 14.70 11.31 1.92
CA SER A 309 13.55 12.17 2.26
C SER A 309 13.70 12.91 3.60
N ASN A 310 14.47 12.37 4.56
CA ASN A 310 14.60 12.89 5.94
C ASN A 310 13.25 13.01 6.69
N LEU A 311 12.32 12.10 6.43
CA LEU A 311 10.97 12.11 7.01
C LEU A 311 10.70 10.96 7.99
N LEU A 312 11.68 10.10 8.27
CA LEU A 312 11.47 8.89 9.10
C LEU A 312 10.97 9.23 10.51
N VAL A 313 11.43 10.37 11.05
CA VAL A 313 11.02 10.90 12.36
C VAL A 313 9.50 10.97 12.52
N ILE A 314 8.76 11.29 11.44
CA ILE A 314 7.29 11.35 11.47
C ILE A 314 6.70 9.99 11.82
N ALA A 315 7.23 8.91 11.22
CA ALA A 315 6.79 7.54 11.54
C ALA A 315 7.24 7.11 12.95
N VAL A 316 8.41 7.54 13.42
CA VAL A 316 8.90 7.22 14.78
C VAL A 316 7.99 7.81 15.85
N ILE A 317 7.54 9.06 15.68
CA ILE A 317 6.62 9.74 16.61
C ILE A 317 5.29 8.97 16.76
N LEU A 318 4.85 8.24 15.73
CA LEU A 318 3.61 7.47 15.78
C LEU A 318 3.65 6.31 16.79
N PHE A 319 4.82 5.82 17.20
CA PHE A 319 4.90 4.87 18.34
C PHE A 319 4.29 5.47 19.61
N ARG A 320 4.35 6.80 19.79
CA ARG A 320 3.71 7.47 20.91
C ARG A 320 2.29 7.95 20.57
N ALA A 321 2.12 8.54 19.38
CA ALA A 321 0.89 9.22 19.02
C ALA A 321 -0.25 8.28 18.57
N LEU A 322 0.06 7.05 18.15
CA LEU A 322 -0.93 6.16 17.54
C LEU A 322 -0.74 4.68 17.95
N PRO A 323 -1.23 4.27 19.15
CA PRO A 323 -1.07 2.90 19.65
C PRO A 323 -1.61 1.81 18.71
N ILE A 324 -2.72 2.07 18.00
CA ILE A 324 -3.28 1.14 17.01
C ILE A 324 -2.33 0.84 15.84
N ALA A 325 -1.34 1.70 15.58
CA ALA A 325 -0.36 1.52 14.53
C ALA A 325 0.92 0.79 14.98
N HIS A 326 1.04 0.38 16.24
CA HIS A 326 2.27 -0.26 16.75
C HIS A 326 2.71 -1.47 15.92
N LEU A 327 1.82 -2.42 15.63
CA LEU A 327 2.19 -3.60 14.85
C LEU A 327 2.62 -3.25 13.41
N PRO A 328 1.84 -2.47 12.62
CA PRO A 328 2.29 -2.01 11.31
C PRO A 328 3.62 -1.23 11.33
N LEU A 329 3.86 -0.42 12.37
CA LEU A 329 5.12 0.31 12.54
C LEU A 329 6.28 -0.65 12.81
N LEU A 330 6.09 -1.65 13.68
CA LEU A 330 7.11 -2.66 13.95
C LEU A 330 7.49 -3.43 12.68
N ASP A 331 6.51 -3.80 11.85
CA ASP A 331 6.74 -4.46 10.55
C ASP A 331 7.51 -3.56 9.57
N PHE A 332 7.17 -2.27 9.50
CA PHE A 332 7.92 -1.30 8.71
C PHE A 332 9.35 -1.15 9.22
N PHE A 333 9.52 -0.89 10.52
CA PHE A 333 10.83 -0.63 11.11
C PHE A 333 11.75 -1.86 11.11
N ALA A 334 11.19 -3.07 11.13
CA ALA A 334 11.92 -4.32 10.95
C ALA A 334 12.76 -4.37 9.66
N HIS A 335 12.32 -3.68 8.61
CA HIS A 335 13.07 -3.52 7.35
C HIS A 335 13.99 -2.28 7.39
N VAL A 336 13.51 -1.17 7.94
CA VAL A 336 14.24 0.11 8.05
C VAL A 336 15.58 -0.05 8.80
N VAL A 337 15.59 -0.80 9.91
CA VAL A 337 16.80 -0.97 10.73
C VAL A 337 17.90 -1.80 10.07
N SER A 338 17.61 -2.43 8.92
CA SER A 338 18.63 -3.12 8.11
C SER A 338 19.64 -2.16 7.47
N LEU A 339 19.25 -0.90 7.26
CA LEU A 339 20.12 0.15 6.72
C LEU A 339 20.69 1.02 7.86
N ASN A 340 22.02 1.03 8.02
CA ASN A 340 22.68 1.74 9.13
C ASN A 340 22.32 3.22 9.24
N SER A 341 22.13 3.90 8.11
CA SER A 341 21.75 5.31 8.05
C SER A 341 20.37 5.55 8.68
N LEU A 342 19.40 4.68 8.36
CA LEU A 342 18.04 4.75 8.91
C LEU A 342 17.98 4.27 10.36
N LEU A 343 18.75 3.25 10.74
CA LEU A 343 18.88 2.85 12.15
C LEU A 343 19.42 4.01 13.00
N LYS A 344 20.41 4.75 12.49
CA LYS A 344 20.94 5.95 13.16
C LYS A 344 19.86 7.03 13.31
N GLU A 345 19.04 7.23 12.28
CA GLU A 345 17.91 8.16 12.32
C GLU A 345 16.83 7.72 13.34
N LEU A 346 16.48 6.43 13.38
CA LEU A 346 15.58 5.86 14.41
C LEU A 346 16.09 6.16 15.82
N VAL A 347 17.39 5.95 16.08
CA VAL A 347 18.00 6.24 17.39
C VAL A 347 17.92 7.73 17.71
N TYR A 348 18.27 8.61 16.77
CA TYR A 348 18.17 10.06 16.97
C TYR A 348 16.74 10.56 17.09
N ALA A 349 15.78 9.87 16.50
CA ALA A 349 14.37 10.21 16.63
C ALA A 349 13.75 9.70 17.94
N GLY A 350 14.52 9.11 18.85
CA GLY A 350 14.03 8.60 20.13
C GLY A 350 13.38 7.22 20.05
N GLY A 351 13.56 6.49 18.94
CA GLY A 351 12.92 5.19 18.74
C GLY A 351 13.19 4.17 19.85
N LEU A 352 14.40 4.18 20.43
CA LEU A 352 14.75 3.24 21.50
C LEU A 352 13.87 3.44 22.75
N ILE A 353 13.63 4.69 23.18
CA ILE A 353 12.80 4.95 24.36
C ILE A 353 11.32 4.67 24.10
N TYR A 354 10.83 4.91 22.88
CA TYR A 354 9.46 4.56 22.51
C TYR A 354 9.25 3.04 22.46
N LEU A 355 10.23 2.28 21.98
CA LEU A 355 10.16 0.81 22.02
C LEU A 355 10.23 0.27 23.45
N LEU A 356 11.08 0.85 24.31
CA LEU A 356 11.12 0.49 25.73
C LEU A 356 9.78 0.82 26.43
N GLU A 357 9.19 1.98 26.14
CA GLU A 357 7.85 2.32 26.65
C GLU A 357 6.81 1.30 26.19
N ALA A 358 6.80 0.94 24.91
CA ALA A 358 5.88 -0.05 24.36
C ALA A 358 6.05 -1.43 25.04
N ILE A 359 7.28 -1.85 25.35
CA ILE A 359 7.53 -3.08 26.11
C ILE A 359 7.00 -2.98 27.55
N ALA A 360 7.18 -1.82 28.19
CA ALA A 360 6.86 -1.64 29.59
C ALA A 360 5.36 -1.40 29.87
N THR A 361 4.63 -0.77 28.94
CA THR A 361 3.27 -0.28 29.19
C THR A 361 2.18 -0.86 28.28
N SER A 362 2.52 -1.54 27.18
CA SER A 362 1.50 -2.06 26.25
C SER A 362 0.73 -3.23 26.87
N GLU A 363 -0.60 -3.20 26.79
CA GLU A 363 -1.46 -4.32 27.17
C GLU A 363 -1.47 -5.43 26.11
N VAL A 364 -1.03 -5.14 24.88
CA VAL A 364 -0.99 -6.08 23.76
C VAL A 364 0.33 -6.87 23.78
N PRO A 365 0.32 -8.20 24.02
CA PRO A 365 1.55 -8.99 24.11
C PRO A 365 2.38 -8.98 22.81
N GLU A 366 1.72 -8.97 21.65
CA GLU A 366 2.40 -8.92 20.36
C GLU A 366 3.23 -7.65 20.17
N VAL A 367 2.74 -6.50 20.65
CA VAL A 367 3.47 -5.23 20.59
C VAL A 367 4.74 -5.29 21.43
N ARG A 368 4.64 -5.87 22.64
CA ARG A 368 5.79 -6.02 23.54
C ARG A 368 6.85 -6.94 22.92
N ARG A 369 6.42 -8.10 22.40
CA ARG A 369 7.32 -9.06 21.73
C ARG A 369 7.94 -8.48 20.47
N GLY A 370 7.16 -7.85 19.60
CA GLY A 370 7.66 -7.22 18.38
C GLY A 370 8.62 -6.06 18.67
N SER A 371 8.40 -5.30 19.75
CA SER A 371 9.32 -4.24 20.18
C SER A 371 10.64 -4.81 20.70
N ALA A 372 10.61 -5.90 21.48
CA ALA A 372 11.80 -6.61 21.93
C ALA A 372 12.59 -7.20 20.75
N GLU A 373 11.91 -7.81 19.79
CA GLU A 373 12.49 -8.34 18.55
C GLU A 373 13.15 -7.23 17.71
N LEU A 374 12.51 -6.06 17.57
CA LEU A 374 13.09 -4.93 16.87
C LEU A 374 14.34 -4.38 17.59
N LEU A 375 14.32 -4.28 18.92
CA LEU A 375 15.51 -3.93 19.71
C LEU A 375 16.63 -4.96 19.56
N SER A 376 16.29 -6.25 19.48
CA SER A 376 17.26 -7.32 19.22
C SER A 376 18.00 -7.10 17.90
N ARG A 377 17.28 -6.80 16.81
CA ARG A 377 17.87 -6.46 15.51
C ARG A 377 18.75 -5.21 15.57
N CYS A 378 18.33 -4.20 16.33
CA CYS A 378 19.14 -3.01 16.58
C CYS A 378 20.45 -3.35 17.31
N LEU A 379 20.39 -4.21 18.33
CA LEU A 379 21.53 -4.65 19.13
C LEU A 379 22.47 -5.60 18.38
N ALA A 380 21.97 -6.33 17.39
CA ALA A 380 22.73 -7.19 16.50
C ALA A 380 23.53 -6.40 15.45
N ASN A 381 23.28 -5.10 15.29
CA ASN A 381 23.98 -4.27 14.33
C ASN A 381 25.49 -4.16 14.64
N PRO A 382 26.40 -4.47 13.71
CA PRO A 382 27.85 -4.48 13.98
C PRO A 382 28.43 -3.11 14.35
N GLN A 383 27.88 -2.02 13.82
CA GLN A 383 28.43 -0.67 13.98
C GLN A 383 27.80 0.07 15.17
N LEU A 384 26.48 -0.04 15.32
CA LEU A 384 25.72 0.73 16.30
C LEU A 384 25.36 -0.10 17.54
N GLY A 385 25.43 -1.44 17.48
CA GLY A 385 24.93 -2.33 18.51
C GLY A 385 25.56 -2.14 19.90
N ARG A 386 26.88 -1.86 19.98
CA ARG A 386 27.56 -1.55 21.26
C ARG A 386 27.06 -0.25 21.89
N ARG A 387 26.88 0.79 21.06
CA ARG A 387 26.35 2.08 21.50
C ARG A 387 24.89 1.95 21.95
N ILE A 388 24.08 1.20 21.20
CA ILE A 388 22.69 0.93 21.54
C ILE A 388 22.61 0.15 22.86
N GLN A 389 23.46 -0.86 23.05
CA GLN A 389 23.54 -1.58 24.32
C GLN A 389 23.88 -0.66 25.49
N ALA A 390 24.85 0.24 25.34
CA ALA A 390 25.18 1.22 26.38
C ALA A 390 24.00 2.14 26.70
N LEU A 391 23.28 2.64 25.67
CA LEU A 391 22.08 3.46 25.86
C LEU A 391 20.95 2.70 26.55
N LEU A 392 20.71 1.44 26.19
CA LEU A 392 19.73 0.61 26.89
C LEU A 392 20.16 0.31 28.33
N GLY A 393 21.46 0.14 28.59
CA GLY A 393 22.03 -0.07 29.92
C GLY A 393 21.87 1.13 30.87
N GLN A 394 21.63 2.34 30.34
CA GLN A 394 21.26 3.50 31.16
C GLN A 394 19.85 3.39 31.73
N PHE A 395 18.98 2.56 31.14
CA PHE A 395 17.64 2.30 31.64
C PHE A 395 17.53 0.94 32.31
N LEU A 396 18.18 -0.09 31.78
CA LEU A 396 17.96 -1.48 32.15
C LEU A 396 19.19 -2.09 32.84
N PRO A 397 19.01 -2.96 33.85
CA PRO A 397 20.07 -3.86 34.32
C PRO A 397 20.77 -4.61 33.17
N SER A 398 22.08 -4.85 33.30
CA SER A 398 22.95 -5.36 32.23
C SER A 398 22.48 -6.66 31.56
N ILE A 399 21.83 -7.55 32.32
CA ILE A 399 21.26 -8.80 31.80
C ILE A 399 20.17 -8.56 30.76
N PHE A 400 19.40 -7.48 30.85
CA PHE A 400 18.27 -7.27 29.95
C PHE A 400 18.70 -6.96 28.53
N PRO A 401 19.60 -5.99 28.25
CA PRO A 401 20.13 -5.82 26.89
C PRO A 401 20.80 -7.07 26.32
N GLU A 402 21.47 -7.88 27.15
CA GLU A 402 22.05 -9.16 26.72
C GLU A 402 20.98 -10.18 26.33
N THR A 403 19.92 -10.29 27.13
CA THR A 403 18.78 -11.16 26.86
C THR A 403 18.03 -10.71 25.62
N ILE A 404 17.77 -9.40 25.44
CA ILE A 404 17.13 -8.87 24.23
C ILE A 404 17.96 -9.24 22.99
N ARG A 405 19.29 -9.13 23.06
CA ARG A 405 20.17 -9.50 21.93
C ARG A 405 20.16 -11.00 21.65
N GLY A 406 20.17 -11.85 22.67
CA GLY A 406 20.33 -13.30 22.51
C GLY A 406 19.03 -14.09 22.34
N SER A 407 18.01 -13.74 23.11
CA SER A 407 16.72 -14.46 23.22
C SER A 407 15.55 -13.48 23.46
N PRO A 408 15.21 -12.63 22.46
CA PRO A 408 14.16 -11.62 22.60
C PRO A 408 12.77 -12.21 22.94
N GLU A 409 12.50 -13.45 22.54
CA GLU A 409 11.25 -14.16 22.83
C GLU A 409 11.06 -14.48 24.32
N GLN A 410 12.16 -14.61 25.07
CA GLN A 410 12.16 -14.87 26.52
C GLN A 410 12.16 -13.58 27.34
N PHE A 411 12.57 -12.46 26.73
CA PHE A 411 12.78 -11.21 27.44
C PHE A 411 11.53 -10.70 28.15
N VAL A 412 10.37 -10.74 27.49
CA VAL A 412 9.11 -10.26 28.07
C VAL A 412 8.75 -11.02 29.35
N THR A 413 8.87 -12.35 29.34
CA THR A 413 8.64 -13.19 30.52
C THR A 413 9.66 -12.90 31.62
N LEU A 414 10.93 -12.73 31.26
CA LEU A 414 11.99 -12.37 32.20
C LEU A 414 11.72 -11.01 32.86
N TYR A 415 11.29 -10.02 32.06
CA TYR A 415 10.98 -8.66 32.51
C TYR A 415 9.79 -8.62 33.47
N ASP A 416 8.73 -9.39 33.21
CA ASP A 416 7.54 -9.43 34.05
C ASP A 416 7.74 -10.21 35.36
N SER A 417 8.71 -11.11 35.38
CA SER A 417 9.01 -11.94 36.56
C SER A 417 9.77 -11.16 37.62
N ASP A 418 9.50 -11.45 38.89
CA ASP A 418 10.30 -10.95 40.00
C ASP A 418 11.56 -11.80 40.19
N HIS A 419 12.69 -11.13 40.34
CA HIS A 419 14.01 -11.73 40.56
C HIS A 419 14.61 -11.15 41.82
N PHE A 420 15.06 -12.05 42.69
CA PHE A 420 15.75 -11.69 43.91
C PHE A 420 16.93 -12.63 44.10
N ASN A 421 18.03 -12.30 43.41
CA ASN A 421 19.26 -13.08 43.43
C ASN A 421 20.50 -12.16 43.40
N PRO A 422 21.71 -12.69 43.65
CA PRO A 422 22.91 -11.87 43.74
C PRO A 422 23.22 -11.00 42.53
N GLU A 423 22.79 -11.34 41.32
CA GLU A 423 23.11 -10.58 40.10
C GLU A 423 21.92 -9.78 39.54
N LEU A 424 20.74 -9.94 40.13
CA LEU A 424 19.53 -9.24 39.73
C LEU A 424 18.54 -9.15 40.90
N ILE A 425 18.28 -7.91 41.31
CA ILE A 425 17.11 -7.53 42.09
C ILE A 425 16.20 -6.78 41.12
N TRP A 426 15.09 -7.39 40.76
CA TRP A 426 14.11 -6.84 39.82
C TRP A 426 12.72 -7.23 40.29
N ASN A 427 11.91 -6.24 40.67
CA ASN A 427 10.57 -6.46 41.18
C ASN A 427 9.61 -5.42 40.62
N GLN A 428 8.36 -5.45 41.12
CA GLN A 428 7.34 -4.49 40.73
C GLN A 428 7.78 -3.03 40.93
N ASP A 429 8.37 -2.70 42.07
CA ASP A 429 8.86 -1.33 42.37
C ASP A 429 9.95 -0.89 41.37
N CYS A 430 10.83 -1.80 40.96
CA CYS A 430 11.84 -1.51 39.92
C CYS A 430 11.17 -1.24 38.57
N ARG A 431 10.18 -2.06 38.18
CA ARG A 431 9.41 -1.84 36.95
C ARG A 431 8.69 -0.48 36.98
N GLU A 432 8.13 -0.08 38.11
CA GLU A 432 7.45 1.19 38.28
C GLU A 432 8.41 2.39 38.12
N HIS A 433 9.58 2.37 38.76
CA HIS A 433 10.60 3.41 38.54
C HIS A 433 11.07 3.49 37.09
N LEU A 434 11.23 2.34 36.42
CA LEU A 434 11.59 2.31 35.01
C LEU A 434 10.49 2.94 34.13
N ILE A 435 9.23 2.55 34.35
CA ILE A 435 8.08 3.07 33.63
C ILE A 435 7.98 4.59 33.82
N GLU A 436 8.10 5.07 35.06
CA GLU A 436 8.05 6.51 35.37
C GLU A 436 9.17 7.27 34.63
N ALA A 437 10.41 6.79 34.71
CA ALA A 437 11.55 7.43 34.07
C ALA A 437 11.43 7.44 32.53
N ILE A 438 11.01 6.33 31.92
CA ILE A 438 10.82 6.24 30.46
C ILE A 438 9.65 7.12 30.03
N THR A 439 8.50 7.05 30.70
CA THR A 439 7.32 7.83 30.31
C THR A 439 7.59 9.33 30.44
N ASP A 440 8.28 9.80 31.49
CA ASP A 440 8.70 11.19 31.59
C ASP A 440 9.67 11.58 30.45
N MET A 441 10.66 10.75 30.15
CA MET A 441 11.59 10.97 29.04
C MET A 441 10.88 11.05 27.69
N CYS A 442 10.00 10.08 27.39
CA CYS A 442 9.19 10.01 26.17
C CYS A 442 8.31 11.25 26.04
N ASN A 443 7.61 11.65 27.10
CA ASN A 443 6.73 12.82 27.09
C ASN A 443 7.52 14.11 26.85
N ARG A 444 8.66 14.30 27.53
CA ARG A 444 9.50 15.50 27.34
C ARG A 444 10.06 15.57 25.93
N PHE A 445 10.63 14.47 25.44
CA PHE A 445 11.25 14.45 24.13
C PHE A 445 10.21 14.58 23.01
N ASN A 446 9.08 13.87 23.09
CA ASN A 446 8.00 13.96 22.10
C ASN A 446 7.47 15.40 21.96
N ARG A 447 7.19 16.09 23.07
CA ARG A 447 6.77 17.51 23.06
C ARG A 447 7.79 18.46 22.43
N GLN A 448 9.08 18.16 22.55
CA GLN A 448 10.13 18.95 21.91
C GLN A 448 10.22 18.63 20.41
N GLN A 449 10.05 17.35 20.06
CA GLN A 449 10.11 16.86 18.69
C GLN A 449 8.93 17.35 17.85
N GLU A 450 7.71 17.40 18.41
CA GLU A 450 6.53 18.01 17.77
C GLU A 450 6.76 19.46 17.34
N LYS A 451 7.66 20.19 18.03
CA LYS A 451 8.03 21.57 17.69
C LYS A 451 9.19 21.62 16.69
N ASN A 452 10.05 20.61 16.68
CA ASN A 452 11.22 20.53 15.83
C ASN A 452 11.58 19.08 15.51
N HIS A 453 11.13 18.59 14.34
CA HIS A 453 11.42 17.24 13.86
C HIS A 453 12.92 16.97 13.65
N ALA A 454 13.77 18.00 13.54
CA ALA A 454 15.23 17.83 13.40
C ALA A 454 15.96 17.64 14.74
N LEU A 455 15.26 17.71 15.87
CA LEU A 455 15.84 17.51 17.19
C LEU A 455 16.35 16.07 17.33
N LYS A 456 17.60 15.95 17.77
CA LYS A 456 18.24 14.64 17.99
C LYS A 456 18.18 14.27 19.46
N TRP A 457 17.67 13.08 19.73
CA TRP A 457 17.71 12.46 21.03
C TRP A 457 19.15 12.07 21.40
N SER A 458 19.52 12.38 22.62
CA SER A 458 20.80 12.03 23.23
C SER A 458 20.67 12.03 24.74
N LEU A 459 21.43 11.15 25.40
CA LEU A 459 21.54 11.12 26.85
C LEU A 459 22.97 11.46 27.28
N PRO A 460 23.14 12.16 28.42
CA PRO A 460 24.43 12.27 29.07
C PRO A 460 24.99 10.90 29.46
N ASP A 461 26.30 10.70 29.40
CA ASP A 461 26.93 9.42 29.77
C ASP A 461 26.68 9.06 31.25
N ALA A 462 26.51 10.06 32.10
CA ALA A 462 26.21 9.89 33.53
C ALA A 462 24.73 9.60 33.83
N TYR A 463 23.84 9.64 32.83
CA TYR A 463 22.43 9.32 33.06
C TYR A 463 22.27 7.83 33.30
N ALA A 464 21.62 7.47 34.41
CA ALA A 464 21.17 6.12 34.69
C ALA A 464 19.87 6.17 35.50
N VAL A 465 18.92 5.29 35.20
CA VAL A 465 17.72 5.11 36.02
C VAL A 465 18.15 4.56 37.38
N SER A 466 17.77 5.26 38.46
CA SER A 466 18.10 4.83 39.81
C SER A 466 17.06 3.85 40.33
N TYR A 467 17.52 2.65 40.69
CA TYR A 467 16.72 1.62 41.35
C TYR A 467 16.97 1.55 42.86
N ALA A 468 17.79 2.47 43.40
CA ALA A 468 18.32 2.37 44.76
C ALA A 468 17.23 2.25 45.82
N SER A 469 16.16 3.04 45.74
CA SER A 469 15.04 3.00 46.68
C SER A 469 14.28 1.66 46.64
N ALA A 470 13.95 1.16 45.44
CA ALA A 470 13.28 -0.13 45.24
C ALA A 470 14.13 -1.30 45.74
N ILE A 471 15.42 -1.31 45.38
CA ILE A 471 16.38 -2.34 45.80
C ILE A 471 16.53 -2.33 47.33
N THR A 472 16.69 -1.15 47.93
CA THR A 472 16.84 -1.03 49.39
C THR A 472 15.58 -1.51 50.10
N ALA A 473 14.39 -1.17 49.59
CA ALA A 473 13.12 -1.67 50.12
C ALA A 473 13.03 -3.20 50.05
N ALA A 474 13.41 -3.81 48.92
CA ALA A 474 13.42 -5.27 48.76
C ALA A 474 14.39 -5.95 49.75
N LEU A 475 15.61 -5.44 49.89
CA LEU A 475 16.60 -5.99 50.84
C LEU A 475 16.14 -5.86 52.30
N ARG A 476 15.48 -4.76 52.68
CA ARG A 476 14.88 -4.59 54.02
C ARG A 476 13.70 -5.54 54.25
N ALA A 477 12.84 -5.75 53.25
CA ALA A 477 11.73 -6.70 53.35
C ALA A 477 12.22 -8.12 53.64
N HIS A 478 13.38 -8.50 53.09
CA HIS A 478 14.06 -9.77 53.35
C HIS A 478 15.00 -9.78 54.56
N LYS A 479 15.04 -8.69 55.37
CA LYS A 479 15.89 -8.55 56.56
C LYS A 479 17.39 -8.71 56.29
N LEU A 480 17.85 -8.29 55.11
CA LEU A 480 19.26 -8.33 54.71
C LEU A 480 20.02 -7.04 55.00
N ILE A 481 19.29 -5.97 55.32
CA ILE A 481 19.80 -4.68 55.77
C ILE A 481 18.97 -4.28 57.00
N ASP A 482 19.62 -3.69 58.01
CA ASP A 482 18.97 -3.35 59.26
C ASP A 482 17.78 -2.39 59.06
N ARG A 483 16.72 -2.62 59.84
CA ARG A 483 15.63 -1.65 60.01
C ARG A 483 16.25 -0.43 60.70
N GLU A 484 15.87 0.77 60.26
CA GLU A 484 16.31 2.05 60.81
C GLU A 484 16.62 1.98 62.31
N GLY A 485 17.80 2.50 62.67
CA GLY A 485 18.45 2.31 63.95
C GLY A 485 17.50 2.32 65.14
N VAL A 486 17.55 1.24 65.93
CA VAL A 486 17.20 1.34 67.34
C VAL A 486 18.19 2.33 67.95
N GLU A 487 17.67 3.42 68.50
CA GLU A 487 18.44 4.35 69.32
C GLU A 487 19.05 3.60 70.51
N THR A 488 20.25 3.06 70.34
CA THR A 488 21.15 2.72 71.44
C THR A 488 22.40 3.57 71.26
N GLY A 489 22.56 4.50 72.20
CA GLY A 489 23.46 5.63 72.08
C GLY A 489 24.90 5.27 71.71
N GLY A 490 25.45 6.17 70.89
CA GLY A 490 26.86 6.52 70.99
C GLY A 490 27.80 5.82 70.02
N PHE A 491 27.45 5.66 68.74
CA PHE A 491 28.31 5.79 67.56
C PHE A 491 27.36 5.91 66.35
N PRO A 492 27.62 6.77 65.34
CA PRO A 492 26.80 6.76 64.13
C PRO A 492 27.08 5.42 63.43
N SER A 493 26.18 4.46 63.58
CA SER A 493 26.18 3.28 62.73
C SER A 493 25.86 3.76 61.33
N ASP A 494 26.91 3.95 60.53
CA ASP A 494 26.81 4.17 59.09
C ASP A 494 25.77 3.21 58.54
N SER A 495 24.78 3.79 57.90
CA SER A 495 23.72 3.08 57.22
C SER A 495 24.39 2.04 56.33
N LEU A 496 24.05 0.75 56.47
CA LEU A 496 24.53 -0.28 55.55
C LEU A 496 24.01 0.05 54.14
N GLU A 497 24.78 0.85 53.40
CA GLU A 497 24.53 1.19 52.01
C GLU A 497 24.46 -0.12 51.21
N VAL A 498 23.53 -0.19 50.26
CA VAL A 498 23.43 -1.35 49.35
C VAL A 498 24.77 -1.47 48.62
N VAL A 499 25.48 -2.58 48.79
CA VAL A 499 26.82 -2.76 48.22
C VAL A 499 26.69 -3.63 46.98
N CYS A 500 26.87 -3.01 45.82
CA CYS A 500 26.87 -3.67 44.53
C CYS A 500 28.28 -3.59 43.92
N VAL A 501 28.95 -4.72 43.75
CA VAL A 501 30.30 -4.83 43.16
C VAL A 501 30.20 -5.60 41.86
N GLY A 502 30.64 -5.02 40.74
CA GLY A 502 30.57 -5.69 39.44
C GLY A 502 29.16 -6.11 39.01
N GLY A 503 28.11 -5.44 39.50
CA GLY A 503 26.71 -5.84 39.28
C GLY A 503 26.19 -6.93 40.23
N VAL A 504 26.98 -7.31 41.26
CA VAL A 504 26.63 -8.32 42.26
C VAL A 504 26.29 -7.67 43.59
N TYR A 505 25.07 -7.90 44.09
CA TYR A 505 24.60 -7.48 45.40
C TYR A 505 25.24 -8.35 46.49
N LEU A 506 26.26 -7.80 47.17
CA LEU A 506 27.07 -8.55 48.15
C LEU A 506 26.22 -9.09 49.30
N GLN A 507 25.25 -8.32 49.78
CA GLN A 507 24.35 -8.75 50.84
C GLN A 507 23.64 -10.07 50.48
N LEU A 508 23.21 -10.23 49.23
CA LEU A 508 22.57 -11.47 48.75
C LEU A 508 23.59 -12.57 48.51
N TYR A 509 24.71 -12.24 47.88
CA TYR A 509 25.76 -13.21 47.57
C TYR A 509 26.26 -13.91 48.84
N VAL A 510 26.52 -13.15 49.90
CA VAL A 510 27.03 -13.68 51.18
C VAL A 510 25.94 -14.40 51.98
N SER A 511 24.72 -13.86 52.05
CA SER A 511 23.67 -14.39 52.92
C SER A 511 22.95 -15.63 52.37
N GLN A 512 22.66 -15.67 51.08
CA GLN A 512 21.83 -16.72 50.46
C GLN A 512 22.64 -17.67 49.58
N ALA A 513 23.79 -17.23 49.11
CA ALA A 513 24.45 -17.80 47.94
C ALA A 513 25.92 -18.20 48.16
N ALA A 514 26.49 -18.01 49.36
CA ALA A 514 27.88 -18.34 49.65
C ALA A 514 28.17 -19.83 49.33
N GLY A 515 28.84 -20.08 48.21
CA GLY A 515 29.17 -21.41 47.69
C GLY A 515 28.11 -22.13 46.84
N ARG A 516 26.94 -21.51 46.56
CA ARG A 516 25.84 -22.14 45.78
C ARG A 516 25.43 -21.38 44.52
N TRP A 517 25.74 -20.09 44.42
CA TRP A 517 25.46 -19.29 43.22
C TRP A 517 26.72 -19.15 42.37
N MET A 518 26.64 -19.61 41.12
CA MET A 518 27.71 -19.42 40.14
C MET A 518 27.50 -18.07 39.45
N LEU A 519 28.46 -17.14 39.65
CA LEU A 519 28.45 -15.84 38.98
C LEU A 519 28.66 -16.03 37.47
N ARG A 520 27.93 -15.27 36.66
CA ARG A 520 28.07 -15.26 35.19
C ARG A 520 29.36 -14.60 34.75
N GLN A 521 29.77 -13.55 35.45
CA GLN A 521 30.99 -12.78 35.16
C GLN A 521 31.85 -12.68 36.44
N PRO A 522 32.49 -13.78 36.88
CA PRO A 522 33.30 -13.77 38.09
C PRO A 522 34.52 -12.85 37.97
N GLU A 523 35.04 -12.63 36.75
CA GLU A 523 36.16 -11.72 36.50
C GLU A 523 35.78 -10.27 36.83
N ALA A 524 34.63 -9.79 36.35
CA ALA A 524 34.14 -8.43 36.62
C ALA A 524 33.76 -8.17 38.09
N PHE A 525 33.54 -9.23 38.86
CA PHE A 525 33.31 -9.15 40.30
C PHE A 525 34.61 -9.01 41.11
N LEU A 526 35.73 -9.47 40.56
CA LEU A 526 37.05 -9.48 41.22
C LEU A 526 37.93 -8.28 40.83
N GLU A 527 37.64 -7.64 39.70
CA GLU A 527 38.21 -6.33 39.29
C GLU A 527 37.65 -5.19 40.14
#